data_AF-A0A9E3I061-F1
#
_entry.id   AF-A0A9E3I061-F1
#
_cell.length_a   1.000
_cell.length_b   1.000
_cell.length_c   1.000
_cell.angle_alpha   90.00
_cell.angle_beta   90.00
_cell.angle_gamma   90.00
#
_symmetry.space_group_name_H-M   'P 1'
#
loop_
_entity.id
_entity.type
_entity.pdbx_description
1 polymer ?
#
loop_
_entity_poly.entity_id
_entity_poly.type
_entity_poly.pdbx_seq_one_letter_code
_entity_poly.pdbx_strand_id
1 'polypeptide(L)'
;MSDSLLHHFQTLARYNEEANRILYDACARLDDSARKEERPAFFSSIHGALNHILVGDRIWMARFEGGEALQKGKQGIWKVAREMGI
;
A
#
# COMPACT_ATOMS: atom_id res chain seq x y z
N MET A 1 -2.25 12.89 28.77
CA MET A 1 -1.69 11.60 28.31
C MET A 1 -2.16 11.24 26.88
N SER A 2 -3.36 11.64 26.43
CA SER A 2 -3.83 11.45 25.05
C SER A 2 -3.09 12.28 23.99
N ASP A 3 -2.62 13.48 24.36
CA ASP A 3 -1.98 14.41 23.41
C ASP A 3 -0.70 13.83 22.78
N SER A 4 0.02 12.98 23.53
CA SER A 4 1.22 12.30 23.05
C SER A 4 0.91 11.28 21.95
N LEU A 5 -0.16 10.49 22.12
CA LEU A 5 -0.56 9.48 21.14
C LEU A 5 -1.16 10.10 19.88
N LEU A 6 -1.99 11.14 20.04
CA LEU A 6 -2.51 11.91 18.91
C LEU A 6 -1.37 12.54 18.10
N HIS A 7 -0.42 13.19 18.77
CA HIS A 7 0.75 13.77 18.12
C HIS A 7 1.60 12.70 17.41
N HIS A 8 1.77 11.53 18.03
CA HIS A 8 2.48 10.40 17.43
C HIS A 8 1.84 9.96 16.12
N PHE A 9 0.53 9.73 16.09
CA PHE A 9 -0.18 9.32 14.87
C PHE A 9 -0.18 10.42 13.79
N GLN A 10 -0.28 11.70 14.16
CA GLN A 10 -0.13 12.79 13.20
C GLN A 10 1.26 12.82 12.57
N THR A 11 2.30 12.52 13.35
CA THR A 11 3.66 12.43 12.83
C THR A 11 3.84 11.23 11.91
N LEU A 12 3.26 10.08 12.24
CA LEU A 12 3.24 8.92 11.33
C LEU A 12 2.46 9.20 10.04
N ALA A 13 1.35 9.94 10.11
CA ALA A 13 0.58 10.33 8.93
C ALA A 13 1.38 11.25 7.99
N ARG A 14 2.04 12.28 8.53
CA ARG A 14 2.94 13.16 7.76
C ARG A 14 4.12 12.39 7.15
N TYR A 15 4.68 11.44 7.90
CA TYR A 15 5.74 10.58 7.39
C TYR A 15 5.23 9.72 6.21
N ASN A 16 4.05 9.12 6.32
CA ASN A 16 3.46 8.32 5.26
C ASN A 16 3.19 9.14 3.99
N GLU A 17 2.69 10.37 4.15
CA GLU A 17 2.50 11.31 3.04
C GLU A 17 3.83 11.60 2.31
N GLU A 18 4.88 11.93 3.05
CA GLU A 18 6.19 12.23 2.46
C GLU A 18 6.85 10.99 1.83
N ALA A 19 6.73 9.82 2.46
CA ALA A 19 7.21 8.57 1.91
C ALA A 19 6.51 8.24 0.59
N ASN A 20 5.19 8.42 0.52
CA ASN A 20 4.43 8.25 -0.71
C ASN A 20 4.85 9.25 -1.79
N ARG A 21 5.05 10.52 -1.45
CA ARG A 21 5.52 11.53 -2.41
C ARG A 21 6.85 11.12 -3.05
N ILE A 22 7.84 10.76 -2.24
CA ILE A 22 9.16 10.31 -2.73
C ILE A 22 9.02 9.07 -3.62
N LEU A 23 8.21 8.11 -3.19
CA LEU A 23 7.98 6.87 -3.94
C LEU A 23 7.31 7.13 -5.30
N TYR A 24 6.26 7.96 -5.33
CA TYR A 24 5.57 8.32 -6.56
C TYR A 24 6.45 9.15 -7.48
N ASP A 25 7.21 10.12 -6.96
CA ASP A 25 8.18 10.90 -7.74
C ASP A 25 9.21 9.99 -8.41
N ALA A 26 9.67 8.94 -7.70
CA ALA A 26 10.59 7.96 -8.25
C ALA A 26 9.94 7.09 -9.34
N CYS A 27 8.73 6.59 -9.09
CA CYS A 27 8.01 5.74 -10.03
C CYS A 27 7.54 6.48 -11.29
N ALA A 28 7.26 7.78 -11.19
CA ALA A 28 6.83 8.62 -12.31
C ALA A 28 7.91 8.76 -13.41
N ARG A 29 9.17 8.44 -13.09
CA ARG A 29 10.29 8.44 -14.06
C ARG A 29 10.44 7.11 -14.81
N LEU A 30 9.64 6.11 -14.48
CA LEU A 30 9.68 4.79 -15.12
C LEU A 30 8.60 4.68 -16.19
N ASP A 31 8.93 4.04 -17.31
CA ASP A 31 7.90 3.55 -18.22
C ASP A 31 7.20 2.29 -17.67
N ASP A 32 6.11 1.87 -18.31
CA ASP A 32 5.32 0.72 -17.87
C ASP A 32 6.12 -0.60 -17.90
N SER A 33 7.03 -0.76 -18.86
CA SER A 33 7.87 -1.95 -18.98
C SER A 33 8.85 -2.02 -17.82
N ALA A 34 9.58 -0.93 -17.55
CA ALA A 34 10.50 -0.83 -16.43
C ALA A 34 9.78 -1.01 -15.08
N ARG A 35 8.57 -0.46 -14.92
CA ARG A 35 7.79 -0.65 -13.69
C ARG A 35 7.39 -2.11 -13.46
N LYS A 36 7.10 -2.86 -14.52
CA LYS A 36 6.66 -4.27 -14.46
C LYS A 36 7.79 -5.31 -14.61
N GLU A 37 9.00 -4.86 -14.94
CA GLU A 37 10.16 -5.73 -15.12
C GLU A 37 10.43 -6.59 -13.87
N GLU A 38 10.69 -7.88 -14.11
CA GLU A 38 11.05 -8.88 -13.11
C GLU A 38 12.43 -8.60 -12.50
N ARG A 39 12.50 -8.63 -11.17
CA ARG A 39 13.68 -8.30 -10.37
C ARG A 39 13.81 -9.28 -9.20
N PRO A 40 15.02 -9.58 -8.73
CA PRO A 40 15.24 -10.42 -7.56
C PRO A 40 14.90 -9.64 -6.26
N ALA A 41 13.61 -9.37 -6.08
CA ALA A 41 13.03 -8.67 -4.95
C ALA A 41 11.83 -9.45 -4.42
N PHE A 42 11.40 -9.20 -3.18
CA PHE A 42 10.35 -9.97 -2.51
C PHE A 42 9.03 -10.00 -3.29
N PHE A 43 8.67 -8.91 -3.97
CA PHE A 43 7.45 -8.79 -4.77
C PHE A 43 7.68 -8.93 -6.28
N SER A 44 8.84 -9.44 -6.71
CA SER A 44 9.24 -9.71 -8.09
C SER A 44 9.31 -8.51 -9.05
N SER A 45 8.66 -7.38 -8.76
CA SER A 45 8.75 -6.15 -9.55
C SER A 45 8.42 -4.92 -8.71
N ILE A 46 8.74 -3.73 -9.25
CA ILE A 46 8.32 -2.45 -8.64
C ILE A 46 6.78 -2.39 -8.61
N HIS A 47 6.12 -2.84 -9.68
CA HIS A 47 4.67 -2.94 -9.73
C HIS A 47 4.11 -3.82 -8.61
N GLY A 48 4.67 -5.03 -8.41
CA GLY A 48 4.26 -5.93 -7.34
C GLY A 48 4.40 -5.31 -5.95
N ALA A 49 5.48 -4.56 -5.70
CA ALA A 49 5.67 -3.84 -4.45
C ALA A 49 4.63 -2.73 -4.23
N LEU A 50 4.37 -1.89 -5.24
CA LEU A 50 3.34 -0.84 -5.17
C LEU A 50 1.95 -1.43 -4.93
N ASN A 51 1.64 -2.53 -5.60
CA ASN A 51 0.39 -3.23 -5.42
C ASN A 51 0.21 -3.80 -4.01
N HIS A 52 1.29 -4.33 -3.41
CA HIS A 52 1.25 -4.80 -2.04
C HIS A 52 0.91 -3.68 -1.06
N ILE A 53 1.51 -2.50 -1.23
CA ILE A 53 1.21 -1.31 -0.42
C ILE A 53 -0.25 -0.92 -0.57
N LEU A 54 -0.75 -0.83 -1.82
CA LEU A 54 -2.14 -0.47 -2.11
C LEU A 54 -3.17 -1.41 -1.45
N VAL A 55 -2.89 -2.72 -1.48
CA VAL A 55 -3.74 -3.72 -0.80
C VAL A 55 -3.71 -3.52 0.72
N GLY A 56 -2.54 -3.28 1.30
CA GLY A 56 -2.38 -2.97 2.72
C GLY A 56 -3.21 -1.76 3.16
N ASP A 57 -3.10 -0.66 2.41
CA ASP A 57 -3.83 0.59 2.67
C ASP A 57 -5.35 0.35 2.66
N ARG A 58 -5.85 -0.36 1.64
CA ARG A 58 -7.28 -0.68 1.54
C ARG A 58 -7.80 -1.52 2.70
N ILE A 59 -7.02 -2.51 3.14
CA ILE A 59 -7.38 -3.32 4.31
C ILE A 59 -7.50 -2.45 5.57
N TRP A 60 -6.56 -1.52 5.78
CA TRP A 60 -6.58 -0.65 6.95
C TRP A 60 -7.67 0.42 6.88
N MET A 61 -7.90 1.04 5.72
CA MET A 61 -8.98 2.02 5.57
C MET A 61 -10.35 1.38 5.79
N ALA A 62 -10.59 0.19 5.23
CA ALA A 62 -11.84 -0.55 5.46
C ALA A 62 -12.07 -0.85 6.96
N ARG A 63 -10.99 -1.14 7.72
CA ARG A 63 -11.05 -1.33 9.17
C ARG A 63 -11.40 -0.04 9.91
N PHE A 64 -10.82 1.08 9.52
CA PHE A 64 -11.08 2.38 10.16
C PHE A 64 -12.49 2.88 9.90
N GLU A 65 -13.07 2.58 8.73
CA GLU A 65 -14.45 2.91 8.38
C GLU A 65 -15.49 2.00 9.06
N GLY A 66 -15.05 1.01 9.85
CA GLY A 66 -15.94 0.06 10.52
C GLY A 66 -16.54 -1.00 9.58
N GLY A 67 -16.03 -1.12 8.36
CA GLY A 67 -16.38 -2.20 7.45
C GLY A 67 -15.80 -3.55 7.90
N GLU A 68 -16.34 -4.66 7.40
CA GLU A 68 -15.62 -5.92 7.44
C GLU A 68 -14.28 -5.67 6.72
N ALA A 69 -13.18 -5.64 7.50
CA ALA A 69 -11.87 -5.86 6.92
C ALA A 69 -11.96 -7.09 6.00
N LEU A 70 -11.17 -7.14 4.94
CA LEU A 70 -11.04 -8.33 4.09
C LEU A 70 -10.52 -9.52 4.94
N GLN A 71 -11.39 -10.11 5.77
CA GLN A 71 -11.06 -10.96 6.92
C GLN A 71 -11.23 -12.44 6.57
N LYS A 72 -11.17 -12.79 5.29
CA LYS A 72 -11.30 -14.19 4.85
C LYS A 72 -10.03 -14.68 4.18
N GLY A 73 -8.99 -14.87 4.99
CA GLY A 73 -7.80 -15.67 4.67
C GLY A 73 -7.10 -15.31 3.36
N LYS A 74 -6.19 -16.19 2.89
CA LYS A 74 -5.47 -16.03 1.61
C LYS A 74 -6.43 -15.68 0.46
N GLN A 75 -7.65 -16.21 0.47
CA GLN A 75 -8.69 -16.00 -0.56
C GLN A 75 -9.14 -14.53 -0.70
N GLY A 76 -9.21 -13.75 0.38
CA GLY A 76 -9.67 -12.35 0.33
C GLY A 76 -8.66 -11.40 -0.33
N ILE A 77 -7.37 -11.63 -0.10
CA ILE A 77 -6.29 -10.83 -0.68
C ILE A 77 -6.21 -11.05 -2.20
N TRP A 78 -6.33 -12.31 -2.64
CA TRP A 78 -6.34 -12.66 -4.07
C TRP A 78 -7.62 -12.20 -4.80
N LYS A 79 -8.76 -12.11 -4.10
CA LYS A 79 -9.99 -11.56 -4.68
C LYS A 79 -9.83 -10.08 -5.02
N VAL A 80 -9.25 -9.30 -4.09
CA VAL A 80 -9.00 -7.86 -4.29
C VAL A 80 -7.94 -7.61 -5.35
N ALA A 81 -6.85 -8.38 -5.34
CA ALA A 81 -5.84 -8.33 -6.39
C ALA A 81 -6.48 -8.58 -7.78
N ARG A 82 -7.31 -9.62 -7.90
CA ARG A 82 -8.00 -9.97 -9.15
C ARG A 82 -9.04 -8.92 -9.60
N GLU A 83 -9.83 -8.36 -8.68
CA GLU A 83 -10.79 -7.29 -8.98
C GLU A 83 -10.12 -5.98 -9.42
N MET A 84 -8.86 -5.78 -9.02
CA MET A 84 -8.08 -4.57 -9.32
C MET A 84 -7.11 -4.76 -10.50
N GLY A 85 -7.14 -5.93 -11.16
CA GLY A 85 -6.26 -6.23 -12.29
C GLY A 85 -4.79 -6.38 -11.90
N ILE A 86 -4.56 -6.90 -10.69
CA ILE A 86 -3.26 -7.08 -10.04
C ILE A 86 -2.87 -8.56 -9.99
#